data_AF-A0A850HGT5-F1
#
_entry.id   AF-A0A850HGT5-F1
#
_cell.length_a   1.000
_cell.length_b   1.000
_cell.length_c   1.000
_cell.angle_alpha   90.00
_cell.angle_beta   90.00
_cell.angle_gamma   90.00
#
_symmetry.space_group_name_H-M   'P 1'
#
loop_
_entity.id
_entity.type
_entity.pdbx_description
1 polymer ?
#
loop_
_entity_poly.entity_id
_entity_poly.type
_entity_poly.pdbx_seq_one_letter_code
_entity_poly.pdbx_strand_id
1 'polypeptide(L)'
;MSAGANLSVTDLRRAARHPVDFPAIVEHFRHGDMNLHIANISAHGFMVDDAEQLNRGDRVIIRLPIVGRIEAYVIWAHDNRAGFQFERIIRLDDFMTIIDTLQPNPRLRRPR
;
A
#
# COMPACT_ATOMS: atom_id res chain seq x y z
N MET A 1 -14.94 7.48 26.82
CA MET A 1 -15.26 6.17 26.21
C MET A 1 -14.98 6.22 24.71
N SER A 2 -13.72 6.10 24.31
CA SER A 2 -13.36 5.95 22.89
C SER A 2 -13.04 4.49 22.64
N ALA A 3 -14.05 3.71 22.23
CA ALA A 3 -13.83 2.36 21.76
C ALA A 3 -13.10 2.45 20.41
N GLY A 4 -11.76 2.53 20.46
CA GLY A 4 -10.94 2.29 19.28
C GLY A 4 -11.20 0.85 18.86
N ALA A 5 -11.89 0.67 17.73
CA ALA A 5 -12.15 -0.66 17.20
C ALA A 5 -10.80 -1.35 16.96
N ASN A 6 -10.50 -2.34 17.79
CA ASN A 6 -9.30 -3.15 17.66
C ASN A 6 -9.57 -4.19 16.56
N LEU A 7 -9.39 -3.77 15.31
CA LEU A 7 -9.62 -4.63 14.14
C LEU A 7 -8.63 -5.80 14.17
N SER A 8 -9.13 -7.03 14.07
CA SER A 8 -8.26 -8.20 13.99
C SER A 8 -7.47 -8.18 12.69
N VAL A 9 -6.27 -8.80 12.68
CA VAL A 9 -5.47 -9.00 11.46
C VAL A 9 -6.29 -9.65 10.33
N THR A 10 -7.28 -10.46 10.68
CA THR A 10 -8.21 -11.10 9.74
C THR A 10 -9.16 -10.08 9.10
N ASP A 11 -9.68 -9.11 9.85
CA ASP A 11 -10.57 -8.06 9.32
C ASP A 11 -9.81 -7.07 8.44
N LEU A 12 -8.56 -6.76 8.78
CA LEU A 12 -7.66 -5.96 7.95
C LEU A 12 -7.40 -6.63 6.58
N ARG A 13 -7.34 -7.97 6.54
CA ARG A 13 -7.20 -8.76 5.30
C ARG A 13 -8.48 -8.80 4.45
N ARG A 14 -9.66 -8.52 5.03
CA ARG A 14 -10.94 -8.42 4.31
C ARG A 14 -11.18 -7.05 3.66
N ALA A 15 -10.33 -6.05 3.94
CA ALA A 15 -10.41 -4.78 3.22
C ALA A 15 -10.28 -5.03 1.72
N ALA A 16 -11.23 -4.52 0.93
CA ALA A 16 -11.21 -4.66 -0.51
C ALA A 16 -9.87 -4.14 -1.07
N ARG A 17 -9.16 -4.99 -1.81
CA ARG A 17 -7.89 -4.63 -2.47
C ARG A 17 -8.18 -4.31 -3.93
N HIS A 18 -7.67 -3.18 -4.39
CA HIS A 18 -7.80 -2.73 -5.76
C HIS A 18 -6.49 -2.97 -6.50
N PRO A 19 -6.49 -3.77 -7.58
CA PRO A 19 -5.34 -3.92 -8.45
C PRO A 19 -4.93 -2.56 -9.03
N VAL A 20 -3.64 -2.28 -8.99
CA VAL A 20 -3.04 -1.09 -9.59
C VAL A 20 -1.72 -1.50 -10.25
N ASP A 21 -1.25 -0.70 -11.20
CA ASP A 21 0.14 -0.75 -11.68
C ASP A 21 0.66 0.68 -11.45
N PHE A 22 1.38 0.81 -10.33
CA PHE A 22 1.79 2.08 -9.77
C PHE A 22 3.27 2.02 -9.33
N PRO A 23 4.20 2.50 -10.16
CA PRO A 23 5.59 2.67 -9.75
C PRO A 23 5.69 3.81 -8.73
N ALA A 24 6.33 3.54 -7.60
CA ALA A 24 6.47 4.47 -6.49
C ALA A 24 7.93 4.57 -6.06
N ILE A 25 8.38 5.80 -5.79
CA ILE A 25 9.60 6.05 -5.04
C ILE A 25 9.23 6.09 -3.57
N VAL A 26 9.89 5.28 -2.76
CA VAL A 26 9.70 5.24 -1.30
C VAL A 26 11.01 5.55 -0.60
N GLU A 27 10.94 6.15 0.57
CA GLU A 27 12.10 6.39 1.42
C GLU A 27 12.19 5.27 2.46
N HIS A 28 13.15 4.36 2.31
CA HIS A 28 13.43 3.29 3.25
C HIS A 28 14.32 3.77 4.39
N PHE A 29 13.91 3.51 5.64
CA PHE A 29 14.56 4.05 6.82
C PHE A 29 16.07 3.75 6.93
N ARG A 30 16.54 2.61 6.39
CA ARG A 30 17.95 2.21 6.41
C ARG A 30 18.69 2.37 5.09
N HIS A 31 17.97 2.36 3.97
CA HIS A 31 18.55 2.22 2.63
C HIS A 31 18.40 3.49 1.79
N GLY A 32 17.67 4.49 2.28
CA GLY A 32 17.34 5.70 1.53
C GLY A 32 16.26 5.43 0.49
N ASP A 33 16.26 6.20 -0.59
CA ASP A 33 15.23 6.10 -1.62
C ASP A 33 15.31 4.78 -2.41
N MET A 34 14.16 4.15 -2.61
CA MET A 34 14.00 2.89 -3.34
C MET A 34 12.84 3.02 -4.33
N ASN A 35 12.97 2.40 -5.50
CA ASN A 35 11.86 2.22 -6.43
C ASN A 35 11.14 0.92 -6.08
N LEU A 36 9.82 0.96 -5.99
CA LEU A 36 8.94 -0.19 -5.81
C LEU A 36 7.78 -0.12 -6.79
N HIS A 37 7.24 -1.27 -7.18
CA HIS A 37 6.04 -1.39 -7.98
C HIS A 37 4.88 -1.87 -7.11
N ILE A 38 3.89 -1.02 -6.90
CA ILE A 38 2.67 -1.37 -6.17
C ILE A 38 1.72 -2.09 -7.12
N ALA A 39 1.43 -3.34 -6.81
CA ALA A 39 0.54 -4.20 -7.60
C ALA A 39 -0.92 -4.17 -7.13
N ASN A 40 -1.17 -3.79 -5.88
CA ASN A 40 -2.51 -3.51 -5.36
C ASN A 40 -2.48 -2.71 -4.06
N ILE A 41 -3.58 -2.03 -3.76
CA ILE A 41 -3.75 -1.17 -2.59
C ILE A 41 -5.13 -1.34 -1.95
N SER A 42 -5.23 -1.17 -0.64
CA SER A 42 -6.47 -1.02 0.13
C SER A 42 -6.34 0.17 1.08
N ALA A 43 -7.41 0.52 1.78
CA ALA A 43 -7.39 1.55 2.82
C ALA A 43 -6.38 1.28 3.97
N HIS A 44 -5.91 0.04 4.12
CA HIS A 44 -5.05 -0.38 5.22
C HIS A 44 -3.60 -0.65 4.82
N GLY A 45 -3.31 -0.75 3.52
CA GLY A 45 -1.97 -1.08 3.07
C GLY A 45 -1.91 -1.43 1.58
N PHE A 46 -0.77 -1.91 1.15
CA PHE A 46 -0.52 -2.25 -0.26
C PHE A 46 0.35 -3.50 -0.39
N MET A 47 0.55 -3.98 -1.60
CA MET A 47 1.48 -5.07 -1.91
C MET A 47 2.34 -4.64 -3.07
N VAL A 48 3.62 -4.99 -3.01
CA VAL A 48 4.60 -4.81 -4.08
C VAL A 48 5.09 -6.18 -4.57
N ASP A 49 5.48 -6.26 -5.84
CA ASP A 49 5.91 -7.49 -6.50
C ASP A 49 7.36 -7.46 -7.03
N ASP A 50 8.15 -6.49 -6.55
CA ASP A 50 9.58 -6.29 -6.76
C ASP A 50 10.34 -6.12 -5.42
N ALA A 51 10.00 -6.97 -4.44
CA ALA A 51 10.42 -6.84 -3.05
C ALA A 51 11.80 -7.44 -2.67
N GLU A 52 12.71 -7.68 -3.62
CA GLU A 52 13.97 -8.42 -3.38
C GLU A 52 14.83 -7.89 -2.21
N GLN A 53 14.70 -6.60 -1.88
CA GLN A 53 15.48 -5.92 -0.84
C GLN A 53 14.69 -5.64 0.44
N LEU A 54 13.49 -6.19 0.59
CA LEU A 54 12.59 -5.91 1.71
C LEU A 54 12.42 -7.11 2.65
N ASN A 55 12.51 -6.84 3.94
CA ASN A 55 12.33 -7.81 5.01
C ASN A 55 11.12 -7.44 5.88
N ARG A 56 10.52 -8.45 6.52
CA ARG A 56 9.47 -8.21 7.51
C ARG A 56 9.97 -7.28 8.62
N GLY A 57 9.18 -6.24 8.91
CA GLY A 57 9.51 -5.21 9.89
C GLY A 57 10.16 -3.97 9.29
N ASP A 58 10.57 -3.99 8.02
CA ASP A 58 11.08 -2.80 7.34
C ASP A 58 10.01 -1.71 7.26
N ARG A 59 10.46 -0.45 7.34
CA ARG A 59 9.62 0.74 7.37
C ARG A 59 10.00 1.64 6.21
N VAL A 60 9.00 2.06 5.46
CA VAL A 60 9.15 3.00 4.35
C VAL A 60 8.19 4.18 4.51
N ILE A 61 8.58 5.32 3.96
CA ILE A 61 7.67 6.45 3.75
C ILE A 61 7.33 6.48 2.26
N ILE A 62 6.04 6.38 1.95
CA ILE A 62 5.52 6.49 0.58
C ILE A 62 4.71 7.77 0.42
N ARG A 63 4.77 8.39 -0.76
CA ARG A 63 3.88 9.48 -1.13
C ARG A 63 2.72 8.95 -1.97
N LEU A 64 1.52 9.02 -1.43
CA LEU A 64 0.29 8.72 -2.16
C LEU A 64 -0.41 10.04 -2.60
N PRO A 65 -1.20 10.01 -3.68
CA PRO A 65 -2.12 11.10 -4.00
C PRO A 65 -3.02 11.42 -2.81
N ILE A 66 -3.49 12.66 -2.70
CA ILE A 66 -4.45 13.14 -1.68
C ILE A 66 -3.90 13.16 -0.24
N VAL A 67 -3.42 12.03 0.28
CA VAL A 67 -2.98 11.88 1.67
C VAL A 67 -1.51 12.23 1.91
N GLY A 68 -0.72 12.38 0.85
CA GLY A 68 0.68 12.79 0.93
C GLY A 68 1.58 11.68 1.46
N ARG A 69 2.54 12.05 2.33
CA ARG A 69 3.49 11.09 2.94
C ARG A 69 2.77 10.26 4.00
N ILE A 70 2.90 8.95 3.90
CA ILE A 70 2.39 7.99 4.87
C ILE A 70 3.43 6.91 5.09
N GLU A 71 3.58 6.49 6.34
CA GLU A 71 4.47 5.39 6.67
C GLU A 71 3.78 4.05 6.46
N ALA A 72 4.58 3.07 6.06
CA ALA A 72 4.13 1.71 5.93
C ALA A 72 5.20 0.71 6.40
N TYR A 73 4.73 -0.40 6.96
CA TYR A 73 5.55 -1.46 7.54
C TYR A 73 5.36 -2.75 6.77
N VAL A 74 6.45 -3.44 6.43
CA VAL A 74 6.39 -4.78 5.84
C VAL A 74 5.87 -5.76 6.89
N ILE A 75 4.64 -6.27 6.69
CA ILE A 75 4.01 -7.23 7.60
C ILE A 75 4.32 -8.68 7.23
N TRP A 76 4.61 -8.92 5.95
CA TRP A 76 5.09 -10.20 5.41
C TRP A 76 5.91 -9.94 4.14
N ALA A 77 6.88 -10.81 3.89
CA ALA A 77 7.63 -10.89 2.65
C ALA A 77 7.73 -12.36 2.25
N HIS A 78 7.51 -12.66 0.98
CA HIS A 78 7.59 -14.01 0.43
C HIS A 78 7.98 -13.94 -1.04
N ASP A 79 9.05 -14.65 -1.41
CA ASP A 79 9.70 -14.54 -2.71
C ASP A 79 9.96 -13.06 -3.07
N ASN A 80 9.50 -12.63 -4.25
CA ASN A 80 9.64 -11.25 -4.72
C ASN A 80 8.47 -10.34 -4.29
N ARG A 81 7.63 -10.76 -3.33
CA ARG A 81 6.45 -10.00 -2.92
C ARG A 81 6.54 -9.58 -1.46
N ALA A 82 6.07 -8.37 -1.18
CA ALA A 82 5.93 -7.89 0.19
C ALA A 82 4.59 -7.20 0.39
N GLY A 83 3.95 -7.49 1.51
CA GLY A 83 2.75 -6.82 1.96
C GLY A 83 3.09 -5.76 2.99
N PHE A 84 2.56 -4.56 2.76
CA PHE A 84 2.71 -3.42 3.65
C PHE A 84 1.42 -3.11 4.38
N GLN A 85 1.54 -2.68 5.63
CA GLN A 85 0.47 -2.07 6.41
C GLN A 85 0.79 -0.60 6.63
N PHE A 86 -0.15 0.30 6.36
CA PHE A 86 -0.01 1.71 6.70
C PHE A 86 -0.01 1.91 8.23
N GLU A 87 0.75 2.89 8.71
CA GLU A 87 0.71 3.33 10.11
C GLU A 87 -0.70 3.73 10.56
N ARG A 88 -1.49 4.28 9.63
CA ARG A 88 -2.87 4.71 9.86
C ARG A 88 -3.78 4.28 8.72
N ILE A 89 -5.04 4.04 9.05
CA ILE A 89 -6.09 3.73 8.07
C ILE A 89 -6.37 4.97 7.23
N ILE A 90 -6.39 4.82 5.91
CA ILE A 90 -6.84 5.88 4.99
C ILE A 90 -8.38 5.91 5.03
N ARG A 91 -8.95 7.11 5.21
CA ARG A 91 -10.42 7.26 5.21
C ARG A 91 -11.00 6.85 3.87
N LEU A 92 -12.21 6.29 3.87
CA LEU A 92 -12.83 5.75 2.67
C LEU A 92 -12.91 6.80 1.54
N ASP A 93 -13.31 8.03 1.85
CA ASP A 93 -13.45 9.09 0.84
C ASP A 93 -12.10 9.48 0.19
N ASP A 94 -11.05 9.60 1.00
CA ASP A 94 -9.69 9.84 0.52
C ASP A 94 -9.18 8.65 -0.30
N PHE A 95 -9.47 7.43 0.15
CA PHE A 95 -9.09 6.20 -0.54
C PHE A 95 -9.77 6.09 -1.91
N MET A 96 -11.06 6.37 -2.02
CA MET A 96 -11.76 6.38 -3.31
C MET A 96 -11.14 7.40 -4.26
N THR A 97 -10.80 8.59 -3.75
CA THR A 97 -10.14 9.64 -4.56
C THR A 97 -8.73 9.22 -5.02
N ILE A 98 -7.99 8.49 -4.18
CA ILE A 98 -6.69 7.89 -4.58
C ILE A 98 -6.89 6.92 -5.73
N ILE A 99 -7.88 6.03 -5.64
CA ILE A 99 -8.14 5.04 -6.70
C ILE A 99 -8.50 5.72 -8.01
N ASP A 100 -9.35 6.75 -7.97
CA ASP A 100 -9.71 7.56 -9.14
C ASP A 100 -8.53 8.36 -9.70
N THR A 101 -7.45 8.55 -8.93
CA THR A 101 -6.22 9.19 -9.40
C THR A 101 -5.24 8.17 -9.99
N LEU A 102 -5.16 6.98 -9.38
CA LEU A 102 -4.31 5.87 -9.84
C LEU A 102 -4.91 5.15 -11.07
N GLN A 103 -6.21 5.31 -11.31
CA GLN A 103 -6.91 4.86 -12.50
C GLN A 103 -7.36 6.08 -13.34
N PRO A 104 -7.29 6.05 -14.68
CA PRO A 104 -7.32 4.86 -15.52
C PRO A 104 -5.89 4.52 -15.96
N ASN A 105 -5.30 3.47 -15.37
CA ASN A 105 -4.16 2.86 -16.03
C ASN A 105 -4.67 2.24 -17.35
N PRO A 106 -4.26 2.73 -18.53
CA PRO A 106 -4.75 2.21 -19.80
C PRO A 106 -4.47 0.71 -19.98
N ARG A 107 -3.45 0.18 -19.29
CA ARG A 107 -3.07 -1.25 -19.29
C ARG A 107 -4.02 -2.13 -18.46
N LEU A 108 -4.75 -1.55 -17.52
CA LEU A 108 -5.78 -2.25 -16.73
C LEU A 108 -7.17 -2.19 -17.39
N ARG A 109 -7.30 -1.57 -18.57
CA ARG A 109 -8.50 -1.75 -19.40
C ARG A 109 -8.56 -3.22 -19.81
N ARG A 110 -9.50 -3.99 -19.24
CA ARG A 110 -9.94 -5.24 -19.89
C ARG A 110 -10.31 -4.89 -21.34
N PRO A 111 -9.77 -5.56 -22.36
CA PRO A 111 -10.34 -5.45 -23.69
C PRO A 111 -11.80 -5.92 -23.58
N ARG A 112 -12.71 -5.07 -24.03
CA ARG A 112 -14.14 -5.41 -24.15
C ARG A 112 -14.34 -6.37 -25.29
#